data_AF-A0A4Q7PPA0-F1
#
_entry.id   AF-A0A4Q7PPA0-F1
#
_cell.length_a   1.000
_cell.length_b   1.000
_cell.length_c   1.000
_cell.angle_alpha   90.00
_cell.angle_beta   90.00
_cell.angle_gamma   90.00
#
_symmetry.space_group_name_H-M   'P 1'
#
loop_
_entity.id
_entity.type
_entity.pdbx_description
1 polymer ?
#
loop_
_entity_poly.entity_id
_entity_poly.type
_entity_poly.pdbx_seq_one_letter_code
_entity_poly.pdbx_strand_id
1 'polypeptide(L)'
;MARKIEVTEYNPEWPKLFKQEEKLIKQVLGKNCKAVYHIGSTAVKGMKAKPVIDIMPVVKDISLVDQHDAEFEALGYECRGEFGIPGRRFFVKGGDNRTHHIHIFENTNHADIERHLAVKDYLLSNPEDAREYAELKVKLAAEYTYDNDGYCEGKCAFVQDMEQKALKWKKKQEHQSFCMSLGMCFGVAVGYGIGSAFGKGEIGMCFGICMGMCAGLAIGSAKSSERGKNDL
;
A
#
# COMPACT_ATOMS: atom_id res chain seq x y z
N MET A 1 -17.80 -24.44 14.68
CA MET A 1 -17.39 -25.15 13.44
C MET A 1 -16.32 -24.30 12.76
N ALA A 2 -15.35 -24.90 12.07
CA ALA A 2 -14.31 -24.14 11.38
C ALA A 2 -14.90 -23.40 10.16
N ARG A 3 -14.51 -22.13 9.99
CA ARG A 3 -15.03 -21.27 8.92
C ARG A 3 -14.48 -21.70 7.56
N LYS A 4 -15.36 -21.78 6.55
CA LYS A 4 -14.96 -21.99 5.17
C LYS A 4 -14.13 -20.83 4.64
N ILE A 5 -12.99 -21.12 4.02
CA ILE A 5 -12.17 -20.16 3.30
C ILE A 5 -12.68 -20.08 1.87
N GLU A 6 -13.12 -18.90 1.48
CA GLU A 6 -13.63 -18.65 0.14
C GLU A 6 -12.92 -17.45 -0.47
N VAL A 7 -12.42 -17.64 -1.69
CA VAL A 7 -11.83 -16.61 -2.52
C VAL A 7 -12.77 -16.37 -3.68
N THR A 8 -13.28 -15.15 -3.79
CA THR A 8 -14.26 -14.76 -4.79
C THR A 8 -13.62 -13.90 -5.87
N GLU A 9 -14.32 -13.73 -6.99
CA GLU A 9 -13.99 -12.70 -7.96
C GLU A 9 -13.98 -11.31 -7.32
N TYR A 10 -13.29 -10.37 -7.97
CA TYR A 10 -13.26 -8.99 -7.54
C TYR A 10 -14.66 -8.40 -7.51
N ASN A 11 -15.06 -7.83 -6.37
CA ASN A 11 -16.34 -7.15 -6.24
C ASN A 11 -16.16 -5.62 -6.42
N PRO A 12 -16.80 -4.99 -7.43
CA PRO A 12 -16.69 -3.55 -7.65
C PRO A 12 -17.27 -2.68 -6.53
N GLU A 13 -18.06 -3.25 -5.60
CA GLU A 13 -18.56 -2.54 -4.43
C GLU A 13 -17.53 -2.43 -3.29
N TRP A 14 -16.42 -3.19 -3.30
CA TRP A 14 -15.42 -3.14 -2.22
C TRP A 14 -14.87 -1.74 -1.94
N PRO A 15 -14.52 -0.89 -2.93
CA PRO A 15 -14.11 0.48 -2.67
C PRO A 15 -15.20 1.32 -1.99
N LYS A 16 -16.47 1.10 -2.32
CA LYS A 16 -17.60 1.81 -1.70
C LYS A 16 -17.83 1.36 -0.26
N LEU A 17 -17.76 0.06 0.01
CA LEU A 17 -17.84 -0.51 1.36
C LEU A 17 -16.69 0.02 2.23
N PHE A 18 -15.47 0.05 1.69
CA PHE A 18 -14.33 0.70 2.34
C PHE A 18 -14.64 2.18 2.67
N LYS A 19 -15.18 2.96 1.73
CA LYS A 19 -15.49 4.38 1.96
C LYS A 19 -16.60 4.60 2.98
N GLN A 20 -17.53 3.66 3.13
CA GLN A 20 -18.55 3.72 4.18
C GLN A 20 -17.91 3.48 5.54
N GLU A 21 -17.10 2.42 5.67
CA GLU A 21 -16.46 2.08 6.94
C GLU A 21 -15.38 3.12 7.34
N GLU A 22 -14.64 3.67 6.37
CA GLU A 22 -13.67 4.76 6.58
C GLU A 22 -14.32 5.96 7.30
N LYS A 23 -15.57 6.31 6.98
CA LYS A 23 -16.27 7.42 7.63
C LYS A 23 -16.57 7.12 9.09
N LEU A 24 -17.03 5.91 9.39
CA LEU A 24 -17.32 5.48 10.76
C LEU A 24 -16.05 5.46 11.61
N ILE A 25 -14.96 4.89 11.08
CA ILE A 25 -13.66 4.84 11.75
C ILE A 25 -13.14 6.26 12.03
N LYS A 26 -13.24 7.18 11.06
CA LYS A 26 -12.84 8.58 11.25
C LYS A 26 -13.67 9.30 12.31
N GLN A 27 -14.96 8.98 12.43
CA GLN A 27 -15.82 9.55 13.46
C GLN A 27 -15.40 9.10 14.85
N VAL A 28 -15.15 7.79 15.03
CA VAL A 28 -14.71 7.22 16.31
C VAL A 28 -13.34 7.77 16.73
N LEU A 29 -12.35 7.71 15.83
CA LEU A 29 -10.98 8.14 16.14
C LEU A 29 -10.81 9.67 16.18
N GLY A 30 -11.78 10.43 15.68
CA GLY A 30 -11.80 11.89 15.71
C GLY A 30 -10.49 12.56 15.31
N LYS A 31 -9.98 13.45 16.17
CA LYS A 31 -8.74 14.21 15.93
C LYS A 31 -7.46 13.37 15.98
N ASN A 32 -7.54 12.14 16.51
CA ASN A 32 -6.40 11.23 16.56
C ASN A 32 -6.15 10.59 15.18
N CYS A 33 -7.17 10.45 14.35
CA CYS A 33 -7.04 9.91 12.99
C CYS A 33 -6.31 10.90 12.06
N LYS A 34 -5.17 10.49 11.49
CA LYS A 34 -4.45 11.25 10.46
C LYS A 34 -4.88 10.84 9.06
N ALA A 35 -5.00 9.54 8.82
CA ALA A 35 -5.34 8.99 7.52
C ALA A 35 -6.00 7.62 7.67
N VAL A 36 -6.72 7.17 6.64
CA VAL A 36 -7.27 5.81 6.57
C VAL A 36 -7.05 5.30 5.15
N TYR A 37 -6.46 4.12 5.04
CA TYR A 37 -6.12 3.52 3.75
C TYR A 37 -6.87 2.21 3.54
N HIS A 38 -7.35 2.00 2.31
CA HIS A 38 -7.79 0.67 1.87
C HIS A 38 -6.54 -0.12 1.52
N ILE A 39 -6.32 -1.25 2.19
CA ILE A 39 -5.17 -2.12 1.97
C ILE A 39 -5.64 -3.54 1.66
N GLY A 40 -4.69 -4.48 1.54
CA GLY A 40 -5.01 -5.87 1.25
C GLY A 40 -5.49 -6.10 -0.18
N SER A 41 -5.89 -7.34 -0.48
CA SER A 41 -6.25 -7.72 -1.85
C SER A 41 -7.54 -7.08 -2.35
N THR A 42 -8.48 -6.72 -1.46
CA THR A 42 -9.73 -6.07 -1.87
C THR A 42 -9.55 -4.62 -2.35
N ALA A 43 -8.37 -4.02 -2.09
CA ALA A 43 -7.97 -2.72 -2.62
C ALA A 43 -7.39 -2.79 -4.05
N VAL A 44 -7.09 -3.99 -4.55
CA VAL A 44 -6.49 -4.20 -5.88
C VAL A 44 -7.60 -4.54 -6.88
N LYS A 45 -7.89 -3.59 -7.79
CA LYS A 45 -8.97 -3.73 -8.78
C LYS A 45 -8.74 -4.96 -9.67
N GLY A 46 -9.77 -5.81 -9.80
CA GLY A 46 -9.73 -7.01 -10.65
C GLY A 46 -9.09 -8.24 -9.98
N MET A 47 -8.58 -8.13 -8.76
CA MET A 47 -7.93 -9.24 -8.08
C MET A 47 -8.94 -10.09 -7.28
N LYS A 48 -8.88 -11.41 -7.44
CA LYS A 48 -9.65 -12.34 -6.59
C LYS A 48 -9.18 -12.25 -5.13
N ALA A 49 -10.11 -12.28 -4.18
CA ALA A 49 -9.78 -12.13 -2.76
C ALA A 49 -10.82 -12.80 -1.86
N LYS A 50 -10.46 -13.00 -0.59
CA LYS A 50 -11.46 -13.22 0.46
C LYS A 50 -12.30 -11.94 0.56
N PRO A 51 -13.64 -12.02 0.72
CA PRO A 51 -14.50 -10.85 0.80
C PRO A 51 -14.41 -10.17 2.18
N VAL A 52 -13.19 -9.75 2.55
CA VAL A 52 -12.85 -9.05 3.78
C VAL A 52 -12.15 -7.75 3.41
N ILE A 53 -12.69 -6.62 3.82
CA ILE A 53 -12.10 -5.30 3.60
C ILE A 53 -11.01 -5.07 4.65
N ASP A 54 -9.75 -5.03 4.23
CA ASP A 54 -8.63 -4.69 5.10
C ASP A 54 -8.43 -3.15 5.09
N ILE A 55 -8.46 -2.55 6.27
CA ILE A 55 -8.45 -1.10 6.47
C ILE A 55 -7.27 -0.74 7.37
N MET A 56 -6.51 0.29 7.01
CA MET A 56 -5.38 0.75 7.80
C MET A 56 -5.52 2.22 8.20
N PRO A 57 -6.11 2.50 9.38
CA PRO A 57 -6.08 3.82 9.98
C PRO A 57 -4.68 4.12 10.53
N VAL A 58 -4.22 5.34 10.31
CA VAL A 58 -2.98 5.88 10.87
C VAL A 58 -3.33 6.96 11.88
N VAL A 59 -2.85 6.80 13.11
CA VAL A 59 -3.19 7.68 14.24
C VAL A 59 -1.99 8.52 14.71
N LYS A 60 -2.28 9.56 15.51
CA LYS A 60 -1.24 10.38 16.14
C LYS A 60 -0.61 9.67 17.32
N ASP A 61 -1.44 9.07 18.15
CA ASP A 61 -1.10 8.36 19.38
C ASP A 61 -1.88 7.05 19.43
N ILE A 62 -1.18 5.92 19.43
CA ILE A 62 -1.81 4.59 19.46
C ILE A 62 -2.45 4.28 20.82
N SER A 63 -1.97 4.88 21.91
CA SER A 63 -2.48 4.62 23.27
C SER A 63 -3.90 5.16 23.49
N LEU A 64 -4.31 6.16 22.70
CA LEU A 64 -5.66 6.72 22.73
C LEU A 64 -6.69 5.84 22.01
N VAL A 65 -6.25 4.85 21.22
CA VAL A 65 -7.17 4.00 20.45
C VAL A 65 -7.97 3.08 21.37
N ASP A 66 -7.35 2.57 22.44
CA ASP A 66 -7.97 1.63 23.39
C ASP A 66 -9.13 2.29 24.17
N GLN A 67 -9.12 3.62 24.27
CA GLN A 67 -10.21 4.38 24.89
C GLN A 67 -11.51 4.35 24.06
N HIS A 68 -11.41 3.95 22.79
CA HIS A 68 -12.53 3.88 21.86
C HIS A 68 -13.02 2.46 21.61
N ASP A 69 -12.56 1.46 22.37
CA ASP A 69 -12.95 0.07 22.20
C ASP A 69 -14.48 -0.10 22.27
N ALA A 70 -15.16 0.56 23.21
CA ALA A 70 -16.61 0.51 23.35
C ALA A 70 -17.35 1.06 22.12
N GLU A 71 -16.86 2.15 21.51
CA GLU A 71 -17.43 2.70 20.28
C GLU A 71 -17.19 1.77 19.08
N PHE A 72 -16.03 1.12 18.99
CA PHE A 72 -15.75 0.12 17.96
C PHE A 72 -16.62 -1.14 18.15
N GLU A 73 -16.79 -1.61 19.38
CA GLU A 73 -17.69 -2.71 19.72
C GLU A 73 -19.14 -2.39 19.35
N ALA A 74 -19.61 -1.16 19.60
CA ALA A 74 -20.93 -0.70 19.17
C ALA A 74 -21.10 -0.70 17.64
N LEU A 75 -20.00 -0.56 16.87
CA LEU A 75 -19.98 -0.73 15.41
C LEU A 75 -19.86 -2.20 14.96
N GLY A 76 -19.80 -3.14 15.90
CA GLY A 76 -19.73 -4.58 15.68
C GLY A 76 -18.31 -5.14 15.52
N TYR A 77 -17.30 -4.40 15.98
CA TYR A 77 -15.92 -4.90 16.02
C TYR A 77 -15.63 -5.70 17.28
N GLU A 78 -14.71 -6.64 17.14
CA GLU A 78 -14.04 -7.35 18.23
C GLU A 78 -12.62 -6.78 18.31
N CYS A 79 -12.29 -6.13 19.44
CA CYS A 79 -11.00 -5.51 19.67
C CYS A 79 -9.97 -6.53 20.17
N ARG A 80 -8.90 -6.79 19.41
CA ARG A 80 -7.92 -7.85 19.71
C ARG A 80 -6.55 -7.34 20.16
N GLY A 81 -6.45 -6.05 20.49
CA GLY A 81 -5.16 -5.43 20.83
C GLY A 81 -4.13 -5.60 19.72
N GLU A 82 -2.88 -5.92 20.07
CA GLU A 82 -1.77 -6.08 19.11
C GLU A 82 -1.90 -7.30 18.20
N PHE A 83 -2.39 -8.41 18.76
CA PHE A 83 -2.60 -9.69 18.05
C PHE A 83 -1.36 -10.16 17.26
N GLY A 84 -0.18 -10.15 17.90
CA GLY A 84 1.07 -10.67 17.35
C GLY A 84 1.91 -9.68 16.53
N ILE A 85 1.49 -8.43 16.39
CA ILE A 85 2.30 -7.35 15.78
C ILE A 85 2.44 -6.21 16.80
N PRO A 86 3.65 -5.97 17.35
CA PRO A 86 3.87 -4.90 18.33
C PRO A 86 3.44 -3.53 17.82
N GLY A 87 2.79 -2.73 18.68
CA GLY A 87 2.35 -1.38 18.34
C GLY A 87 1.17 -1.29 17.36
N ARG A 88 0.53 -2.42 17.03
CA ARG A 88 -0.71 -2.47 16.25
C ARG A 88 -1.93 -2.43 17.18
N ARG A 89 -3.07 -1.96 16.67
CA ARG A 89 -4.39 -2.41 17.15
C ARG A 89 -5.16 -3.09 16.03
N PHE A 90 -5.61 -4.32 16.30
CA PHE A 90 -6.24 -5.19 15.32
C PHE A 90 -7.69 -5.46 15.68
N PHE A 91 -8.61 -4.97 14.86
CA PHE A 91 -10.05 -5.12 15.09
C PHE A 91 -10.69 -5.92 13.96
N VAL A 92 -11.64 -6.79 14.30
CA VAL A 92 -12.31 -7.66 13.32
C VAL A 92 -13.82 -7.57 13.43
N LYS A 93 -14.53 -7.55 12.31
CA LYS A 93 -16.01 -7.44 12.26
C LYS A 93 -16.63 -8.54 11.42
N GLY A 94 -17.87 -8.93 11.75
CA GLY A 94 -18.67 -9.91 11.00
C GLY A 94 -18.69 -11.32 11.59
N GLY A 95 -18.09 -11.56 12.77
CA GLY A 95 -18.10 -12.87 13.43
C GLY A 95 -17.59 -14.00 12.52
N ASP A 96 -18.36 -15.07 12.38
CA ASP A 96 -18.03 -16.19 11.49
C ASP A 96 -17.94 -15.79 10.01
N ASN A 97 -18.67 -14.76 9.61
CA ASN A 97 -18.64 -14.18 8.27
C ASN A 97 -17.82 -12.89 8.28
N ARG A 98 -16.53 -12.96 8.62
CA ARG A 98 -15.68 -11.75 8.69
C ARG A 98 -15.84 -10.90 7.43
N THR A 99 -16.07 -9.62 7.64
CA THR A 99 -16.30 -8.61 6.59
C THR A 99 -15.24 -7.52 6.60
N HIS A 100 -14.70 -7.17 7.76
CA HIS A 100 -13.70 -6.12 7.88
C HIS A 100 -12.59 -6.52 8.86
N HIS A 101 -11.37 -6.11 8.51
CA HIS A 101 -10.20 -6.13 9.37
C HIS A 101 -9.62 -4.72 9.44
N ILE A 102 -9.38 -4.22 10.64
CA ILE A 102 -8.73 -2.93 10.86
C ILE A 102 -7.34 -3.18 11.44
N HIS A 103 -6.32 -2.61 10.80
CA HIS A 103 -4.94 -2.57 11.27
C HIS A 103 -4.56 -1.11 11.59
N ILE A 104 -4.67 -0.72 12.85
CA ILE A 104 -4.34 0.65 13.28
C ILE A 104 -2.86 0.71 13.68
N PHE A 105 -2.16 1.72 13.15
CA PHE A 105 -0.76 1.99 13.49
C PHE A 105 -0.57 3.46 13.86
N GLU A 106 0.36 3.73 14.78
CA GLU A 106 0.84 5.08 15.00
C GLU A 106 1.63 5.59 13.78
N ASN A 107 1.53 6.87 13.47
CA ASN A 107 2.23 7.47 12.33
C ASN A 107 3.75 7.33 12.35
N THR A 108 4.34 7.08 13.52
CA THR A 108 5.76 6.83 13.73
C THR A 108 6.17 5.42 13.29
N ASN A 109 5.23 4.48 13.17
CA ASN A 109 5.48 3.14 12.63
C ASN A 109 5.52 3.17 11.09
N HIS A 110 6.53 3.83 10.56
CA HIS A 110 6.75 3.98 9.13
C HIS A 110 6.91 2.61 8.43
N ALA A 111 7.58 1.66 9.08
CA ALA A 111 7.87 0.35 8.49
C ALA A 111 6.60 -0.42 8.12
N ASP A 112 5.66 -0.59 9.06
CA ASP A 112 4.42 -1.32 8.78
C ASP A 112 3.49 -0.57 7.84
N ILE A 113 3.37 0.76 8.01
CA ILE A 113 2.55 1.61 7.15
C ILE A 113 3.06 1.52 5.71
N GLU A 114 4.36 1.69 5.49
CA GLU A 114 4.95 1.63 4.16
C GLU A 114 4.87 0.23 3.56
N ARG A 115 5.08 -0.83 4.34
CA ARG A 115 4.95 -2.23 3.89
C ARG A 115 3.57 -2.48 3.29
N HIS A 116 2.50 -2.11 4.00
CA HIS A 116 1.14 -2.30 3.52
C HIS A 116 0.81 -1.46 2.28
N LEU A 117 1.24 -0.19 2.25
CA LEU A 117 1.01 0.69 1.09
C LEU A 117 1.80 0.23 -0.13
N ALA A 118 3.06 -0.16 0.05
CA ALA A 118 3.92 -0.63 -1.02
C ALA A 118 3.34 -1.86 -1.70
N VAL A 119 2.87 -2.87 -0.95
CA VAL A 119 2.26 -4.07 -1.54
C VAL A 119 1.05 -3.72 -2.41
N LYS A 120 0.15 -2.86 -1.91
CA LYS A 120 -1.03 -2.44 -2.67
C LYS A 120 -0.63 -1.73 -3.97
N ASP A 121 0.25 -0.73 -3.87
CA ASP A 121 0.68 0.06 -5.02
C ASP A 121 1.48 -0.78 -6.03
N TYR A 122 2.27 -1.73 -5.54
CA TYR A 122 2.99 -2.72 -6.34
C TYR A 122 2.03 -3.61 -7.12
N LEU A 123 1.05 -4.23 -6.45
CA LEU A 123 0.09 -5.13 -7.10
C LEU A 123 -0.81 -4.41 -8.11
N LEU A 124 -1.14 -3.13 -7.87
CA LEU A 124 -1.85 -2.30 -8.85
C LEU A 124 -1.00 -2.02 -10.11
N SER A 125 0.32 -1.95 -9.97
CA SER A 125 1.25 -1.63 -11.05
C SER A 125 1.82 -2.86 -11.77
N ASN A 126 1.70 -4.04 -11.18
CA ASN A 126 2.28 -5.30 -11.67
C ASN A 126 1.17 -6.38 -11.76
N PRO A 127 0.34 -6.34 -12.83
CA PRO A 127 -0.84 -7.20 -12.94
C PRO A 127 -0.53 -8.70 -13.01
N GLU A 128 0.63 -9.09 -13.55
CA GLU A 128 1.04 -10.50 -13.58
C GLU A 128 1.32 -11.04 -12.18
N ASP A 129 2.04 -10.29 -11.34
CA ASP A 129 2.27 -10.69 -9.95
C ASP A 129 0.95 -10.74 -9.15
N ALA A 130 0.03 -9.80 -9.43
CA ALA A 130 -1.30 -9.81 -8.83
C ALA A 130 -2.12 -11.05 -9.25
N ARG A 131 -1.99 -11.48 -10.51
CA ARG A 131 -2.62 -12.70 -11.03
C ARG A 131 -2.03 -13.94 -10.35
N GLU A 132 -0.71 -14.06 -10.30
CA GLU A 132 -0.02 -15.19 -9.63
C GLU A 132 -0.43 -15.29 -8.15
N TYR A 133 -0.46 -14.15 -7.44
CA TYR A 133 -0.90 -14.14 -6.06
C TYR A 133 -2.38 -14.52 -5.90
N ALA A 134 -3.24 -14.09 -6.84
CA ALA A 134 -4.65 -14.47 -6.84
C ALA A 134 -4.84 -15.98 -7.06
N GLU A 135 -4.11 -16.57 -8.00
CA GLU A 135 -4.14 -18.01 -8.31
C GLU A 135 -3.65 -18.85 -7.12
N LEU A 136 -2.57 -18.43 -6.46
CA LEU A 136 -2.08 -19.07 -5.25
C LEU A 136 -3.17 -19.10 -4.16
N LYS A 137 -3.85 -17.98 -3.93
CA LYS A 137 -4.94 -17.91 -2.92
C LYS A 137 -6.10 -18.83 -3.28
N VAL A 138 -6.47 -18.94 -4.56
CA VAL A 138 -7.53 -19.85 -5.01
C VAL A 138 -7.14 -21.30 -4.75
N LYS A 139 -5.91 -21.68 -5.12
CA LYS A 139 -5.38 -23.04 -4.87
C LYS A 139 -5.38 -23.37 -3.37
N LEU A 140 -4.84 -22.49 -2.54
CA LEU A 140 -4.78 -22.70 -1.09
C LEU A 140 -6.17 -22.71 -0.44
N ALA A 141 -7.12 -21.92 -0.94
CA ALA A 141 -8.50 -21.95 -0.42
C ALA A 141 -9.19 -23.30 -0.71
N ALA A 142 -8.89 -23.93 -1.85
CA ALA A 142 -9.37 -25.27 -2.15
C ALA A 142 -8.69 -26.34 -1.26
N GLU A 143 -7.37 -26.26 -1.11
CA GLU A 143 -6.57 -27.22 -0.31
C GLU A 143 -6.89 -27.14 1.19
N TYR A 144 -6.97 -25.93 1.75
CA TYR A 144 -7.17 -25.67 3.17
C TYR A 144 -8.57 -25.11 3.46
N THR A 145 -9.62 -25.71 2.87
CA THR A 145 -11.00 -25.17 2.87
C THR A 145 -11.51 -24.77 4.27
N TYR A 146 -11.17 -25.53 5.32
CA TYR A 146 -11.60 -25.27 6.71
C TYR A 146 -10.42 -25.02 7.66
N ASP A 147 -9.21 -24.85 7.12
CA ASP A 147 -8.00 -24.67 7.89
C ASP A 147 -7.41 -23.28 7.61
N ASN A 148 -7.75 -22.32 8.48
CA ASN A 148 -7.28 -20.95 8.29
C ASN A 148 -5.79 -20.81 8.51
N ASP A 149 -5.20 -21.62 9.38
CA ASP A 149 -3.78 -21.57 9.70
C ASP A 149 -2.97 -22.13 8.54
N GLY A 150 -3.32 -23.31 8.03
CA GLY A 150 -2.71 -23.88 6.83
C GLY A 150 -2.82 -22.97 5.59
N TYR A 151 -3.97 -22.32 5.40
CA TYR A 151 -4.12 -21.30 4.35
C TYR A 151 -3.19 -20.09 4.53
N CYS A 152 -3.01 -19.63 5.77
CA CYS A 152 -2.14 -18.48 6.06
C CYS A 152 -0.66 -18.86 5.96
N GLU A 153 -0.28 -20.04 6.43
CA GLU A 153 1.07 -20.58 6.35
C GLU A 153 1.46 -20.85 4.89
N GLY A 154 0.59 -21.48 4.10
CA GLY A 154 0.86 -21.82 2.69
C GLY A 154 1.13 -20.62 1.79
N LYS A 155 0.68 -19.41 2.16
CA LYS A 155 1.01 -18.16 1.43
C LYS A 155 2.11 -17.33 2.08
N CYS A 156 2.61 -17.72 3.26
CA CYS A 156 3.51 -16.89 4.07
C CYS A 156 4.78 -16.50 3.30
N ALA A 157 5.50 -17.50 2.77
CA ALA A 157 6.74 -17.27 2.01
C ALA A 157 6.52 -16.39 0.77
N PHE A 158 5.43 -16.63 0.03
CA PHE A 158 5.08 -15.83 -1.14
C PHE A 158 4.79 -14.37 -0.76
N VAL A 159 4.02 -14.15 0.32
CA VAL A 159 3.70 -12.81 0.81
C VAL A 159 4.96 -12.08 1.26
N GLN A 160 5.88 -12.75 1.97
CA GLN A 160 7.15 -12.16 2.39
C GLN A 160 8.02 -11.73 1.21
N ASP A 161 8.18 -12.58 0.19
CA ASP A 161 8.93 -12.24 -1.03
C ASP A 161 8.29 -11.05 -1.77
N MET A 162 6.97 -11.08 -1.92
CA MET A 162 6.21 -9.99 -2.55
C MET A 162 6.33 -8.67 -1.77
N GLU A 163 6.32 -8.70 -0.43
CA GLU A 163 6.54 -7.52 0.40
C GLU A 163 7.93 -6.92 0.14
N GLN A 164 8.97 -7.75 0.06
CA GLN A 164 10.33 -7.30 -0.24
C GLN A 164 10.43 -6.71 -1.67
N LYS A 165 9.83 -7.37 -2.66
CA LYS A 165 9.73 -6.86 -4.04
C LYS A 165 9.03 -5.51 -4.08
N ALA A 166 7.89 -5.39 -3.40
CA ALA A 166 7.09 -4.16 -3.35
C ALA A 166 7.86 -2.99 -2.71
N LEU A 167 8.57 -3.24 -1.59
CA LEU A 167 9.40 -2.22 -0.94
C LEU A 167 10.56 -1.76 -1.83
N LYS A 168 11.25 -2.70 -2.50
CA LYS A 168 12.33 -2.38 -3.45
C LYS A 168 11.80 -1.59 -4.65
N TRP A 169 10.65 -2.01 -5.20
CA TRP A 169 9.98 -1.32 -6.28
C TRP A 169 9.60 0.12 -5.90
N LYS A 170 9.00 0.32 -4.72
CA LYS A 170 8.61 1.65 -4.24
C LYS A 170 9.81 2.58 -4.11
N LYS A 171 10.91 2.12 -3.50
CA LYS A 171 12.17 2.88 -3.40
C LYS A 171 12.73 3.26 -4.78
N LYS A 172 12.63 2.37 -5.78
CA LYS A 172 13.04 2.65 -7.16
C LYS A 172 12.19 3.75 -7.79
N GLN A 173 10.86 3.70 -7.61
CA GLN A 173 9.94 4.72 -8.10
C GLN A 173 10.23 6.09 -7.47
N GLU A 174 10.43 6.15 -6.16
CA GLU A 174 10.77 7.39 -5.44
C GLU A 174 12.10 7.97 -5.94
N HIS A 175 13.12 7.13 -6.14
CA HIS A 175 14.40 7.56 -6.68
C HIS A 175 14.26 8.12 -8.11
N GLN A 176 13.49 7.46 -8.98
CA GLN A 176 13.22 7.93 -10.33
C GLN A 176 12.47 9.27 -10.33
N SER A 177 11.42 9.40 -9.51
CA SER A 177 10.69 10.65 -9.34
C SER A 177 11.58 11.79 -8.84
N PHE A 178 12.46 11.52 -7.87
CA PHE A 178 13.43 12.49 -7.38
C PHE A 178 14.41 12.93 -8.48
N CYS A 179 14.99 11.97 -9.21
CA CYS A 179 15.90 12.26 -10.33
C CYS A 179 15.21 13.05 -11.45
N MET A 180 13.96 12.74 -11.78
CA MET A 180 13.16 13.52 -12.74
C MET A 180 12.90 14.94 -12.27
N SER A 181 12.53 15.12 -10.99
CA SER A 181 12.28 16.45 -10.42
C SER A 181 13.55 17.31 -10.42
N LEU A 182 14.68 16.73 -10.04
CA LEU A 182 15.97 17.43 -10.05
C LEU A 182 16.40 17.77 -11.49
N GLY A 183 16.22 16.82 -12.41
CA GLY A 183 16.47 17.02 -13.84
C GLY A 183 15.62 18.15 -14.42
N MET A 184 14.33 18.22 -14.06
CA MET A 184 13.44 19.31 -14.46
C MET A 184 13.94 20.67 -13.94
N CYS A 185 14.28 20.80 -12.66
CA CYS A 185 14.79 22.04 -12.08
C CYS A 185 16.07 22.52 -12.79
N PHE A 186 17.01 21.61 -13.06
CA PHE A 186 18.22 21.92 -13.80
C PHE A 186 17.91 22.33 -15.24
N GLY A 187 17.00 21.61 -15.89
CA GLY A 187 16.51 21.91 -17.23
C GLY A 187 15.89 23.29 -17.37
N VAL A 188 15.08 23.71 -16.39
CA VAL A 188 14.53 25.08 -16.33
C VAL A 188 15.64 26.11 -16.19
N ALA A 189 16.59 25.91 -15.27
CA ALA A 189 17.68 26.86 -15.04
C ALA A 189 18.57 27.06 -16.28
N VAL A 190 18.95 25.96 -16.94
CA VAL A 190 19.75 25.99 -18.17
C VAL A 190 18.95 26.58 -19.34
N GLY A 191 17.69 26.15 -19.49
CA GLY A 191 16.80 26.62 -20.55
C GLY A 191 16.52 28.12 -20.47
N TYR A 192 16.35 28.67 -19.26
CA TYR A 192 16.19 30.10 -19.03
C TYR A 192 17.48 30.87 -19.38
N GLY A 193 18.64 30.38 -18.93
CA GLY A 193 19.94 30.99 -19.25
C GLY A 193 20.18 31.08 -20.76
N ILE A 194 19.99 29.97 -21.48
CA ILE A 194 20.16 29.92 -22.94
C ILE A 194 19.08 30.76 -23.65
N GLY A 195 17.81 30.63 -23.26
CA GLY A 195 16.70 31.37 -23.87
C GLY A 195 16.86 32.89 -23.76
N SER A 196 17.41 33.37 -22.64
CA SER A 196 17.71 34.79 -22.42
C SER A 196 18.84 35.29 -23.33
N ALA A 197 19.87 34.48 -23.59
CA ALA A 197 21.00 34.84 -24.45
C ALA A 197 20.62 34.95 -25.94
N PHE A 198 19.58 34.25 -26.39
CA PHE A 198 19.17 34.19 -27.80
C PHE A 198 17.80 34.83 -28.09
N GLY A 199 17.19 35.53 -27.12
CA GLY A 199 15.90 36.21 -27.30
C GLY A 199 14.71 35.26 -27.56
N LYS A 200 14.81 34.00 -27.15
CA LYS A 200 13.79 32.95 -27.35
C LYS A 200 13.48 32.20 -26.04
N GLY A 201 13.16 32.96 -24.99
CA GLY A 201 12.99 32.48 -23.61
C GLY A 201 12.07 31.25 -23.48
N GLU A 202 10.87 31.29 -24.06
CA GLU A 202 9.89 30.21 -23.94
C GLU A 202 10.34 28.91 -24.62
N ILE A 203 10.95 29.01 -25.81
CA ILE A 203 11.45 27.86 -26.56
C ILE A 203 12.65 27.24 -25.81
N GLY A 204 13.55 28.07 -25.29
CA GLY A 204 14.69 27.63 -24.48
C GLY A 204 14.27 26.86 -23.23
N MET A 205 13.21 27.30 -22.56
CA MET A 205 12.64 26.61 -21.40
C MET A 205 12.08 25.23 -21.74
N CYS A 206 11.26 25.12 -22.79
CA CYS A 206 10.67 23.83 -23.19
C CYS A 206 11.73 22.78 -23.53
N PHE A 207 12.75 23.15 -24.31
CA PHE A 207 13.85 22.23 -24.63
C PHE A 207 14.71 21.90 -23.40
N GLY A 208 14.96 22.89 -22.54
CA GLY A 208 15.71 22.71 -21.30
C GLY A 208 15.04 21.70 -20.37
N ILE A 209 13.73 21.80 -20.16
CA ILE A 209 12.96 20.88 -19.32
C ILE A 209 13.05 19.44 -19.84
N CYS A 210 12.77 19.21 -21.12
CA CYS A 210 12.80 17.88 -21.71
C CYS A 210 14.20 17.25 -21.63
N MET A 211 15.25 18.01 -21.95
CA MET A 211 16.63 17.50 -21.85
C MET A 211 17.04 17.24 -20.39
N GLY A 212 16.65 18.12 -19.47
CA GLY A 212 16.89 17.95 -18.05
C GLY A 212 16.23 16.69 -17.47
N MET A 213 14.97 16.42 -17.83
CA MET A 213 14.26 15.20 -17.42
C MET A 213 14.93 13.93 -17.95
N CYS A 214 15.30 13.90 -19.24
CA CYS A 214 15.99 12.76 -19.85
C CYS A 214 17.37 12.51 -19.20
N ALA A 215 18.14 13.57 -18.96
CA ALA A 215 19.42 13.47 -18.27
C ALA A 215 19.26 12.97 -16.82
N GLY A 216 18.27 13.50 -16.10
CA GLY A 216 17.93 13.04 -14.75
C GLY A 216 17.59 11.55 -14.71
N LEU A 217 16.76 11.06 -15.64
CA LEU A 217 16.42 9.63 -15.77
C LEU A 217 17.64 8.76 -16.08
N ALA A 218 18.51 9.19 -16.99
CA ALA A 218 19.71 8.45 -17.36
C ALA A 218 20.69 8.32 -16.18
N ILE A 219 20.93 9.41 -15.46
CA ILE A 219 21.82 9.44 -14.27
C ILE A 219 21.23 8.57 -13.15
N GLY A 220 19.92 8.69 -12.88
CA GLY A 220 19.24 7.88 -11.87
C GLY A 220 19.30 6.38 -12.19
N SER A 221 19.11 6.02 -13.46
CA SER A 221 19.18 4.63 -13.92
C SER A 221 20.60 4.05 -13.79
N ALA A 222 21.64 4.81 -14.14
CA ALA A 222 23.04 4.38 -13.99
C ALA A 222 23.41 4.12 -12.52
N LYS A 223 23.07 5.04 -11.60
CA LYS A 223 23.34 4.87 -10.15
C LYS A 223 22.54 3.73 -9.50
N SER A 224 21.36 3.39 -10.03
CA SER A 224 20.58 2.25 -9.55
C SER A 224 21.21 0.91 -9.97
N SER A 225 21.80 0.86 -11.17
CA SER A 225 22.52 -0.31 -11.71
C SER A 225 23.84 -0.57 -10.97
N GLU A 226 24.56 0.48 -10.56
CA GLU A 226 25.78 0.35 -9.76
C GLU A 226 25.50 -0.12 -8.32
N ARG A 227 24.44 0.37 -7.68
CA ARG A 227 24.06 -0.11 -6.33
C ARG A 227 23.62 -1.57 -6.32
N GLY A 228 22.84 -2.01 -7.33
CA GLY A 228 22.43 -3.41 -7.44
C GLY A 228 23.57 -4.41 -7.69
N LYS A 229 24.76 -3.95 -8.10
CA LYS A 229 25.97 -4.78 -8.25
C LYS A 229 26.80 -4.90 -6.97
N ASN A 230 26.62 -4.01 -6.00
CA ASN A 230 27.37 -4.01 -4.74
C ASN A 230 26.63 -4.72 -3.59
N ASP A 231 25.37 -5.10 -3.81
CA ASP A 231 24.50 -5.79 -2.84
C ASP A 231 24.37 -7.32 -3.14
N LEU A 232 25.25 -7.87 -3.97
CA LEU A 232 25.43 -9.31 -4.28
C LEU A 232 26.80 -9.79 -3.76
#